data_AF-A0A3N9MTS1-F1
#
_entry.id   AF-A0A3N9MTS1-F1
#
_cell.length_a   1.000
_cell.length_b   1.000
_cell.length_c   1.000
_cell.angle_alpha   90.00
_cell.angle_beta   90.00
_cell.angle_gamma   90.00
#
_symmetry.space_group_name_H-M   'P 1'
#
loop_
_entity.id
_entity.type
_entity.pdbx_description
1 polymer ?
#
loop_
_entity_poly.entity_id
_entity_poly.type
_entity_poly.pdbx_seq_one_letter_code
_entity_poly.pdbx_strand_id
1 'polypeptide(L)'
;MISRPEIRSTTGRIIRFGLVGASGVVVNQGLLMLLHGTAGLPLILSSAIAIECSIMSNFILNSLWTWHYDFEGSSRIWFRKVIEYHAATALSAFVGNIVVLTGLVYLFDIDYRIANLAGIAVGSALNYLASEHWVFRAKSK
;
A
#
# COMPACT_ATOMS: atom_id res chain seq x y z
N MET A 1 13.80 -14.52 -29.79
CA MET A 1 12.59 -13.69 -29.90
C MET A 1 11.68 -14.10 -28.74
N ILE A 2 11.85 -13.49 -27.57
CA ILE A 2 11.10 -13.87 -26.35
C ILE A 2 9.81 -13.06 -26.38
N SER A 3 8.70 -13.76 -26.60
CA SER A 3 7.34 -13.22 -26.59
C SER A 3 7.09 -12.43 -25.31
N ARG A 4 6.83 -11.13 -25.45
CA ARG A 4 6.41 -10.26 -24.35
C ARG A 4 5.03 -10.74 -23.87
N PRO A 5 4.88 -11.29 -22.64
CA PRO A 5 3.57 -11.71 -22.20
C PRO A 5 2.79 -10.46 -21.78
N GLU A 6 1.80 -10.15 -22.61
CA GLU A 6 0.56 -9.44 -22.35
C GLU A 6 0.66 -8.01 -21.81
N ILE A 7 -0.06 -7.12 -22.49
CA ILE A 7 -0.54 -5.86 -21.93
C ILE A 7 -1.41 -6.24 -20.72
N ARG A 8 -0.81 -6.33 -19.53
CA ARG A 8 -1.54 -6.61 -18.30
C ARG A 8 -2.51 -5.47 -18.08
N SER A 9 -3.81 -5.76 -18.22
CA SER A 9 -4.85 -4.75 -18.12
C SER A 9 -4.80 -4.04 -16.77
N THR A 10 -5.11 -2.74 -16.78
CA THR A 10 -5.21 -1.91 -15.57
C THR A 10 -6.11 -2.57 -14.52
N THR A 11 -7.23 -3.16 -14.95
CA THR A 11 -8.14 -3.91 -14.07
C THR A 11 -7.44 -5.05 -13.33
N GLY A 12 -6.61 -5.83 -14.02
CA GLY A 12 -5.86 -6.90 -13.38
C GLY A 12 -4.85 -6.39 -12.36
N ARG A 13 -4.27 -5.19 -12.54
CA ARG A 13 -3.37 -4.59 -11.55
C ARG A 13 -4.13 -4.09 -10.32
N ILE A 14 -5.29 -3.48 -10.51
CA ILE A 14 -6.17 -3.05 -9.41
C ILE A 14 -6.54 -4.24 -8.53
N ILE A 15 -6.96 -5.36 -9.13
CA ILE A 15 -7.33 -6.57 -8.37
C ILE A 15 -6.14 -7.11 -7.58
N ARG A 16 -4.96 -7.26 -8.22
CA ARG A 16 -3.75 -7.74 -7.53
C ARG A 16 -3.33 -6.80 -6.41
N PHE A 17 -3.37 -5.49 -6.63
CA PHE A 17 -3.09 -4.50 -5.61
C PHE A 17 -4.02 -4.63 -4.41
N GLY A 18 -5.34 -4.80 -4.65
CA GLY A 18 -6.32 -5.04 -3.60
C GLY A 18 -6.04 -6.32 -2.81
N LEU A 19 -5.70 -7.42 -3.49
CA LEU A 19 -5.35 -8.69 -2.85
C LEU A 19 -4.06 -8.60 -2.02
N VAL A 20 -3.04 -7.92 -2.54
CA VAL A 20 -1.81 -7.64 -1.79
C VAL A 20 -2.12 -6.78 -0.57
N GLY A 21 -2.91 -5.71 -0.73
CA GLY A 21 -3.36 -4.87 0.37
C GLY A 21 -4.08 -5.67 1.47
N ALA A 22 -4.99 -6.57 1.10
CA ALA A 22 -5.66 -7.46 2.04
C ALA A 22 -4.68 -8.40 2.76
N SER A 23 -3.69 -8.95 2.05
CA SER A 23 -2.63 -9.77 2.66
C SER A 23 -1.80 -8.96 3.67
N GLY A 24 -1.52 -7.69 3.39
CA GLY A 24 -0.84 -6.79 4.32
C GLY A 24 -1.60 -6.58 5.62
N VAL A 25 -2.94 -6.47 5.58
CA VAL A 25 -3.77 -6.41 6.79
C VAL A 25 -3.58 -7.67 7.64
N VAL A 26 -3.54 -8.85 7.02
CA VAL A 26 -3.30 -10.11 7.72
C VAL A 26 -1.89 -10.14 8.33
N VAL A 27 -0.86 -9.72 7.60
CA VAL A 27 0.51 -9.63 8.11
C VAL A 27 0.60 -8.67 9.30
N ASN A 28 -0.01 -7.49 9.19
CA ASN A 28 -0.02 -6.48 10.24
C ASN A 28 -0.68 -7.01 11.52
N GLN A 29 -1.93 -7.48 11.40
CA GLN A 29 -2.68 -7.97 12.56
C GLN A 29 -2.03 -9.23 13.15
N GLY A 30 -1.53 -10.13 12.31
CA GLY A 30 -0.79 -11.32 12.73
C GLY A 30 0.43 -10.97 13.56
N LEU A 31 1.28 -10.06 13.08
CA LEU A 31 2.46 -9.62 13.82
C LEU A 31 2.11 -8.86 15.09
N LEU A 32 1.09 -8.00 15.07
CA LEU A 32 0.65 -7.30 16.26
C LEU A 32 0.20 -8.27 17.35
N MET A 33 -0.62 -9.27 16.99
CA MET A 33 -1.06 -10.32 17.92
C MET A 33 0.12 -11.14 18.45
N LEU A 34 1.08 -11.50 17.61
CA LEU A 34 2.25 -12.27 18.04
C LEU A 34 3.19 -11.46 18.95
N LEU A 35 3.54 -10.23 18.56
CA LEU A 35 4.52 -9.41 19.28
C LEU A 35 3.95 -8.85 20.58
N HIS A 36 2.74 -8.28 20.54
CA HIS A 36 2.12 -7.71 21.72
C HIS A 36 1.38 -8.76 22.53
N GLY A 37 0.50 -9.54 21.89
CA GLY A 37 -0.39 -10.49 22.55
C GLY A 37 0.34 -11.71 23.11
N THR A 38 1.30 -12.27 22.36
CA THR A 38 2.03 -13.48 22.78
C THR A 38 3.39 -13.17 23.41
N ALA A 39 4.20 -12.31 22.79
CA ALA A 39 5.56 -12.01 23.26
C ALA A 39 5.62 -10.88 24.32
N GLY A 40 4.51 -10.18 24.59
CA GLY A 40 4.43 -9.16 25.64
C GLY A 40 5.20 -7.87 25.34
N LEU A 41 5.57 -7.61 24.08
CA LEU A 41 6.24 -6.37 23.70
C LEU A 41 5.30 -5.16 23.88
N PRO A 42 5.84 -3.96 24.15
CA PRO A 42 5.05 -2.73 24.22
C PRO A 42 4.20 -2.53 22.95
N LEU A 43 2.96 -2.08 23.13
CA LEU A 43 1.98 -1.95 22.04
C LEU A 43 2.50 -1.07 20.90
N ILE A 44 3.07 0.09 21.23
CA ILE A 44 3.59 1.05 20.23
C ILE A 44 4.72 0.42 19.41
N LEU A 45 5.65 -0.26 20.07
CA LEU A 45 6.76 -0.94 19.41
C LEU A 45 6.26 -2.08 18.51
N SER A 46 5.35 -2.90 19.03
CA SER A 46 4.74 -4.01 18.27
C SER A 46 3.99 -3.51 17.04
N SER A 47 3.21 -2.43 17.19
CA SER A 47 2.48 -1.81 16.11
C SER A 47 3.40 -1.21 15.05
N ALA A 48 4.49 -0.55 15.45
CA ALA A 48 5.47 0.00 14.52
C ALA A 48 6.12 -1.09 13.67
N ILE A 49 6.55 -2.19 14.31
CA ILE A 49 7.13 -3.35 13.62
C ILE A 49 6.11 -4.00 12.68
N ALA A 50 4.88 -4.21 13.14
CA ALA A 50 3.82 -4.81 12.34
C ALA A 50 3.45 -3.96 11.11
N ILE A 51 3.37 -2.64 11.27
CA ILE A 51 3.12 -1.70 10.16
C ILE A 51 4.26 -1.76 9.15
N GLU A 52 5.51 -1.68 9.60
CA GLU A 52 6.68 -1.72 8.71
C GLU A 52 6.74 -3.03 7.92
N CYS A 53 6.59 -4.17 8.60
CA CYS A 53 6.57 -5.48 7.95
C CYS A 53 5.40 -5.61 6.95
N SER A 54 4.23 -5.05 7.26
CA SER A 54 3.10 -4.99 6.35
C SER A 54 3.41 -4.14 5.11
N ILE A 55 4.01 -2.97 5.26
CA ILE A 55 4.36 -2.09 4.13
C ILE A 55 5.42 -2.78 3.26
N MET A 56 6.43 -3.41 3.87
CA MET A 56 7.47 -4.16 3.17
C MET A 56 6.93 -5.37 2.42
N SER A 57 6.08 -6.18 3.06
CA SER A 57 5.44 -7.31 2.38
C SER A 57 4.61 -6.85 1.18
N ASN A 58 3.84 -5.76 1.34
CA ASN A 58 3.08 -5.18 0.24
C ASN A 58 3.99 -4.66 -0.88
N PHE A 59 5.07 -3.94 -0.55
CA PHE A 59 6.02 -3.45 -1.54
C PHE A 59 6.65 -4.59 -2.36
N ILE A 60 7.11 -5.64 -1.69
CA ILE A 60 7.74 -6.79 -2.33
C ILE A 60 6.72 -7.50 -3.24
N LEU A 61 5.54 -7.85 -2.72
CA LEU A 61 4.51 -8.52 -3.50
C LEU A 61 4.04 -7.65 -4.68
N ASN A 62 3.85 -6.35 -4.48
CA ASN A 62 3.44 -5.45 -5.54
C ASN A 62 4.51 -5.30 -6.63
N SER A 63 5.79 -5.16 -6.24
CA SER A 63 6.89 -5.06 -7.21
C SER A 63 7.02 -6.34 -8.03
N LEU A 64 6.91 -7.52 -7.40
CA LEU A 64 7.07 -8.81 -8.07
C LEU A 64 5.83 -9.26 -8.85
N TRP A 65 4.62 -9.07 -8.29
CA TRP A 65 3.39 -9.67 -8.81
C TRP A 65 2.42 -8.67 -9.46
N THR A 66 2.23 -7.49 -8.88
CA THR A 66 1.30 -6.50 -9.45
C THR A 66 1.93 -5.82 -10.66
N TRP A 67 3.15 -5.28 -10.50
CA TRP A 67 3.82 -4.46 -11.50
C TRP A 67 4.96 -5.17 -12.26
N HIS A 68 5.50 -6.27 -11.73
CA HIS A 68 6.65 -6.97 -12.32
C HIS A 68 7.80 -5.99 -12.62
N TYR A 69 8.09 -5.13 -11.64
CA TYR A 69 9.08 -4.07 -11.79
C TYR A 69 10.49 -4.66 -11.79
N ASP A 70 11.24 -4.39 -12.85
CA ASP A 70 12.64 -4.81 -12.98
C ASP A 70 13.55 -3.78 -12.30
N PHE A 71 14.28 -4.22 -11.28
CA PHE A 71 15.26 -3.39 -10.56
C PHE A 71 16.63 -3.37 -11.25
N GLU A 72 16.81 -4.07 -12.37
CA GLU A 72 18.06 -4.15 -13.13
C GLU A 72 19.25 -4.61 -12.24
N GLY A 73 18.97 -5.42 -11.21
CA GLY A 73 19.96 -5.85 -10.21
C GLY A 73 20.51 -4.75 -9.29
N SER A 74 19.96 -3.52 -9.35
CA SER A 74 20.48 -2.37 -8.62
C SER A 74 19.83 -2.19 -7.24
N SER A 75 20.62 -2.40 -6.18
CA SER A 75 20.19 -2.13 -4.80
C SER A 75 19.80 -0.66 -4.61
N ARG A 76 20.52 0.28 -5.24
CA ARG A 76 20.21 1.72 -5.18
C ARG A 76 18.82 2.04 -5.73
N ILE A 77 18.42 1.41 -6.84
CA ILE A 77 17.07 1.58 -7.40
C ILE A 77 16.04 0.97 -6.47
N TRP A 78 16.31 -0.23 -5.92
CA TRP A 78 15.42 -0.88 -4.97
C TRP A 78 15.14 0.00 -3.74
N PHE A 79 16.19 0.50 -3.07
CA PHE A 79 16.05 1.38 -1.91
C PHE A 79 15.28 2.67 -2.23
N ARG A 80 15.54 3.28 -3.40
CA ARG A 80 14.76 4.45 -3.84
C ARG A 80 13.27 4.11 -3.97
N LYS A 81 12.93 2.97 -4.58
CA LYS A 81 11.54 2.54 -4.74
C LYS A 81 10.87 2.19 -3.41
N VAL A 82 11.60 1.66 -2.45
CA VAL A 82 11.12 1.50 -1.06
C VAL A 82 10.72 2.86 -0.48
N ILE A 83 11.57 3.88 -0.59
CA ILE A 83 11.28 5.22 -0.07
C ILE A 83 10.09 5.85 -0.79
N GLU A 84 10.04 5.78 -2.13
CA GLU A 84 8.92 6.28 -2.92
C GLU A 84 7.60 5.58 -2.53
N TYR A 85 7.62 4.27 -2.31
CA TYR A 85 6.43 3.50 -1.91
C TYR A 85 5.94 3.86 -0.50
N HIS A 86 6.85 4.07 0.46
CA HIS A 86 6.49 4.58 1.79
C HIS A 86 5.85 5.94 1.70
N ALA A 87 6.46 6.85 0.95
CA ALA A 87 5.93 8.20 0.76
C ALA A 87 4.54 8.16 0.09
N ALA A 88 4.35 7.34 -0.94
CA ALA A 88 3.06 7.14 -1.59
C ALA A 88 2.01 6.60 -0.62
N THR A 89 2.36 5.57 0.16
CA THR A 89 1.45 4.95 1.13
C THR A 89 1.08 5.92 2.24
N ALA A 90 2.06 6.58 2.85
CA ALA A 90 1.84 7.53 3.94
C ALA A 90 1.03 8.75 3.49
N LEU A 91 1.39 9.35 2.36
CA LEU A 91 0.68 10.52 1.83
C LEU A 91 -0.76 10.18 1.44
N SER A 92 -0.97 9.06 0.74
CA SER A 92 -2.30 8.65 0.30
C SER A 92 -3.19 8.25 1.47
N ALA A 93 -2.63 7.56 2.47
CA ALA A 93 -3.36 7.22 3.69
C ALA A 93 -3.71 8.48 4.50
N PHE A 94 -2.76 9.40 4.69
CA PHE A 94 -2.99 10.60 5.50
C PHE A 94 -3.94 11.59 4.82
N VAL A 95 -3.58 12.03 3.60
CA VAL A 95 -4.34 13.05 2.87
C VAL A 95 -5.67 12.49 2.39
N GLY A 96 -5.64 11.30 1.78
CA GLY A 96 -6.85 10.67 1.24
C GLY A 96 -7.87 10.36 2.31
N ASN A 97 -7.45 9.83 3.47
CA ASN A 97 -8.38 9.51 4.54
C ASN A 97 -8.90 10.78 5.23
N ILE A 98 -8.04 11.69 5.69
CA ILE A 98 -8.47 12.84 6.50
C ILE A 98 -9.36 13.78 5.69
N VAL A 99 -9.01 14.06 4.43
CA VAL A 99 -9.81 14.99 3.60
C VAL A 99 -11.21 14.42 3.36
N VAL A 100 -11.32 13.15 3.03
CA VAL A 100 -12.61 12.50 2.79
C VAL A 100 -13.40 12.35 4.08
N LEU A 101 -12.76 11.91 5.17
CA LEU A 101 -13.38 11.76 6.48
C LEU A 101 -13.98 13.09 6.95
N THR A 102 -13.16 14.14 7.00
CA THR A 102 -13.60 15.45 7.51
C THR A 102 -14.61 16.11 6.59
N GLY A 103 -14.45 15.98 5.26
CA GLY A 103 -15.44 16.47 4.30
C GLY A 103 -16.80 15.81 4.49
N LEU A 104 -16.84 14.47 4.56
CA LEU A 104 -18.10 13.73 4.74
C LEU A 104 -18.77 14.01 6.09
N VAL A 105 -17.99 14.14 7.17
CA VAL A 105 -18.54 14.41 8.51
C VAL A 105 -19.03 15.86 8.60
N TYR A 106 -18.22 16.85 8.26
CA TYR A 106 -18.55 18.25 8.56
C TYR A 106 -19.38 18.95 7.48
N LEU A 107 -19.31 18.50 6.23
CA LEU A 107 -20.08 19.11 5.13
C LEU A 107 -21.38 18.36 4.84
N PHE A 108 -21.45 17.06 5.16
CA PHE A 108 -22.56 16.19 4.78
C PHE A 108 -23.20 15.44 5.97
N ASP A 109 -22.72 15.62 7.20
CA ASP A 109 -23.23 14.98 8.43
C ASP A 109 -23.28 13.44 8.35
N ILE A 110 -22.36 12.84 7.59
CA ILE A 110 -22.24 11.39 7.46
C ILE A 110 -21.57 10.81 8.71
N ASP A 111 -22.08 9.67 9.19
CA ASP A 111 -21.50 8.94 10.32
C ASP A 111 -19.99 8.69 10.11
N TYR A 112 -19.21 9.01 11.15
CA TYR A 112 -17.74 8.98 11.08
C TYR A 112 -17.17 7.61 10.72
N ARG A 113 -17.88 6.51 11.02
CA ARG A 113 -17.43 5.14 10.70
C ARG A 113 -17.54 4.88 9.21
N ILE A 114 -18.66 5.29 8.61
CA ILE A 114 -18.88 5.22 7.17
C ILE A 114 -17.92 6.16 6.43
N ALA A 115 -17.78 7.38 6.92
CA ALA A 115 -16.85 8.36 6.37
C ALA A 115 -15.39 7.87 6.44
N ASN A 116 -15.00 7.21 7.53
CA ASN A 116 -13.66 6.64 7.65
C ASN A 116 -13.42 5.49 6.68
N LEU A 117 -14.41 4.60 6.47
CA LEU A 117 -14.31 3.53 5.47
C LEU A 117 -14.18 4.11 4.05
N ALA A 118 -14.94 5.15 3.72
CA ALA A 118 -14.80 5.86 2.45
C ALA A 118 -13.41 6.50 2.30
N GLY A 119 -12.89 7.12 3.37
CA GLY A 119 -11.55 7.69 3.39
C GLY A 119 -10.45 6.65 3.18
N ILE A 120 -10.57 5.47 3.80
CA ILE A 120 -9.65 4.34 3.57
C ILE A 120 -9.72 3.88 2.10
N ALA A 121 -10.93 3.75 1.54
CA ALA A 121 -11.10 3.33 0.15
C ALA A 121 -10.48 4.33 -0.84
N VAL A 122 -10.72 5.63 -0.64
CA VAL A 122 -10.12 6.69 -1.47
C VAL A 122 -8.61 6.77 -1.28
N GLY A 123 -8.11 6.68 -0.04
CA GLY A 123 -6.68 6.64 0.25
C GLY A 123 -5.99 5.44 -0.41
N SER A 124 -6.64 4.27 -0.43
CA SER A 124 -6.15 3.09 -1.15
C SER A 124 -6.11 3.31 -2.66
N ALA A 125 -7.15 3.92 -3.24
CA ALA A 125 -7.19 4.26 -4.66
C ALA A 125 -6.09 5.27 -5.04
N LEU A 126 -5.86 6.30 -4.21
CA LEU A 126 -4.75 7.23 -4.39
C LEU A 126 -3.39 6.52 -4.29
N ASN A 127 -3.24 5.58 -3.35
CA ASN A 127 -2.01 4.81 -3.22
C ASN A 127 -1.76 3.94 -4.46
N TYR A 128 -2.81 3.32 -5.01
CA TYR A 128 -2.73 2.59 -6.28
C TYR A 128 -2.28 3.51 -7.42
N LEU A 129 -2.90 4.69 -7.56
CA LEU A 129 -2.57 5.63 -8.62
C LEU A 129 -1.14 6.18 -8.50
N ALA A 130 -0.70 6.50 -7.28
CA ALA A 130 0.68 6.89 -7.01
C ALA A 130 1.65 5.74 -7.31
N SER A 131 1.28 4.51 -6.95
CA SER A 131 2.08 3.33 -7.25
C SER A 131 2.21 3.08 -8.75
N GLU A 132 1.12 3.23 -9.52
CA GLU A 132 1.10 3.02 -10.98
C GLU A 132 1.88 4.11 -11.73
N HIS A 133 1.67 5.38 -11.40
CA HIS A 133 2.16 6.50 -12.20
C HIS A 133 3.48 7.11 -11.69
N TRP A 134 3.88 6.81 -10.45
CA TRP A 134 5.10 7.35 -9.86
C TRP A 134 6.06 6.24 -9.40
N VAL A 135 5.63 5.38 -8.46
CA VAL A 135 6.53 4.38 -7.85
C VAL A 135 6.97 3.33 -8.87
N PHE A 136 6.05 2.72 -9.61
CA PHE A 136 6.33 1.65 -10.57
C PHE A 136 6.16 2.10 -12.02
N ARG A 137 6.30 3.40 -12.27
CA ARG A 137 6.23 3.96 -13.62
C ARG A 137 7.25 3.27 -14.53
N ALA A 138 6.77 2.63 -15.59
CA ALA A 138 7.63 2.05 -16.60
C ALA A 138 8.49 3.16 -17.24
N LYS A 139 9.80 2.93 -17.39
CA LYS A 139 10.66 3.82 -18.18
C LYS A 139 10.12 3.84 -19.62
N SER A 140 9.87 5.03 -20.16
CA SER A 140 9.77 5.18 -21.63
C SER A 140 11.08 4.68 -22.19
N LYS A 141 11.02 3.67 -23.07
CA LYS A 141 12.14 3.40 -23.97
C LYS A 141 12.29 4.56 -24.95
#